data_AF-A0A2H3SYV4-F1
#
_entry.id   AF-A0A2H3SYV4-F1
#
_cell.length_a   1.000
_cell.length_b   1.000
_cell.length_c   1.000
_cell.angle_alpha   90.00
_cell.angle_beta   90.00
_cell.angle_gamma   90.00
#
_symmetry.space_group_name_H-M   'P 1'
#
loop_
_entity.id
_entity.type
_entity.pdbx_description
1 polymer ?
#
loop_
_entity_poly.entity_id
_entity_poly.type
_entity_poly.pdbx_seq_one_letter_code
_entity_poly.pdbx_strand_id
1 'polypeptide(L)'
;MGGRQIRPARVLQTVTEELNHNVLGGKSIPTPPWYNIMQSVPPAETLVRTVTPRHRAPNEKATKPKNMYRPQKIFYVEDKLRTTFYKDHPWELARPRVILESDGKDYQHCDWSKGLRQPNIPLTGECVVQRQLWLMKNEKLRMQKAYDITRREFYRLRQEEEIERRVALEEAKHVGAYFGKSRIDVSHTLEDREFENWKIWAGKETERQEASRNSEIEDFGLEDVEEDVAEDAEPEGKAEAAEGKKSP
;
A
#
# COMPACT_ATOMS: atom_id res chain seq x y z
N MET A 1 17.23 12.62 30.28
CA MET A 1 17.39 12.47 28.81
C MET A 1 17.62 13.85 28.22
N GLY A 2 18.89 14.27 28.17
CA GLY A 2 19.29 15.61 27.73
C GLY A 2 19.25 15.75 26.22
N GLY A 3 18.26 16.50 25.70
CA GLY A 3 18.28 16.94 24.31
C GLY A 3 19.39 17.96 24.11
N ARG A 4 20.13 17.86 22.99
CA ARG A 4 21.11 18.89 22.60
C ARG A 4 20.41 20.25 22.53
N GLN A 5 20.91 21.25 23.25
CA GLN A 5 20.37 22.61 23.23
C GLN A 5 20.81 23.35 21.96
N ILE A 6 20.27 22.94 20.81
CA ILE A 6 20.50 23.63 19.53
C ILE A 6 19.46 24.75 19.42
N ARG A 7 19.92 25.99 19.26
CA ARG A 7 19.06 27.18 19.08
C ARG A 7 19.21 27.73 17.65
N PRO A 8 18.70 27.03 16.62
CA PRO A 8 18.92 27.41 15.22
C PRO A 8 18.30 28.77 14.86
N ALA A 9 17.17 29.13 15.49
CA ALA A 9 16.51 30.41 15.26
C ALA A 9 17.32 31.62 15.78
N ARG A 10 18.34 31.40 16.63
CA ARG A 10 19.19 32.47 17.19
C ARG A 10 20.52 32.63 16.48
N VAL A 11 20.75 31.90 15.39
CA VAL A 11 22.03 31.96 14.65
C VAL A 11 22.37 33.37 14.17
N LEU A 12 21.36 34.14 13.71
CA LEU A 12 21.56 35.53 13.35
C LEU A 12 22.04 36.36 14.56
N GLN A 13 21.38 36.22 15.72
CA GLN A 13 21.73 36.93 16.95
C GLN A 13 23.15 36.58 17.41
N THR A 14 23.49 35.30 17.45
CA THR A 14 24.84 34.87 17.85
C THR A 14 25.90 35.42 16.89
N VAL A 15 25.65 35.41 15.58
CA VAL A 15 26.61 35.95 14.60
C VAL A 15 26.68 37.48 14.67
N THR A 16 25.56 38.18 14.94
CA THR A 16 25.61 39.63 15.20
C THR A 16 26.51 39.95 16.39
N GLU A 17 26.45 39.14 17.45
CA GLU A 17 27.25 39.30 18.66
C GLU A 17 28.74 39.05 18.37
N GLU A 18 29.07 37.96 17.66
CA GLU A 18 30.45 37.64 17.24
C GLU A 18 31.05 38.73 16.33
N LEU A 19 30.27 39.30 15.41
CA LEU A 19 30.73 40.39 14.54
C LEU A 19 30.96 41.71 15.30
N ASN A 20 30.22 41.96 16.38
CA ASN A 20 30.40 43.13 17.23
C ASN A 20 31.62 43.00 18.15
N HIS A 21 32.01 41.79 18.55
CA HIS A 21 33.15 41.53 19.43
C HIS A 21 34.45 41.32 18.64
N ASN A 22 35.35 42.30 18.67
CA ASN A 22 36.68 42.13 18.07
C ASN A 22 37.67 41.47 19.04
N VAL A 23 37.76 40.13 19.00
CA VAL A 23 38.66 39.34 19.87
C VAL A 23 40.14 39.47 19.46
N LEU A 24 40.42 39.78 18.19
CA LEU A 24 41.77 39.93 17.65
C LEU A 24 41.93 41.38 17.20
N GLY A 25 42.46 42.25 18.06
CA GLY A 25 42.54 43.72 17.96
C GLY A 25 43.09 44.39 16.68
N GLY A 26 43.24 43.66 15.57
CA GLY A 26 43.49 44.17 14.22
C GLY A 26 42.95 43.33 13.05
N LYS A 27 42.12 42.28 13.27
CA LYS A 27 41.57 41.43 12.18
C LYS A 27 40.04 41.51 12.14
N SER A 28 39.49 42.09 11.08
CA SER A 28 38.03 42.11 10.83
C SER A 28 37.55 40.73 10.40
N ILE A 29 36.52 40.20 11.07
CA ILE A 29 35.85 38.96 10.69
C ILE A 29 34.91 39.27 9.50
N PRO A 30 35.04 38.60 8.35
CA PRO A 30 34.16 38.85 7.23
C PRO A 30 32.73 38.41 7.57
N THR A 31 31.76 39.27 7.24
CA THR A 31 30.33 38.94 7.39
C THR A 31 29.99 37.72 6.54
N PRO A 32 29.34 36.69 7.09
CA PRO A 32 28.93 35.54 6.31
C PRO A 32 28.00 35.93 5.15
N PRO A 33 28.10 35.29 3.96
CA PRO A 33 27.27 35.65 2.80
C PRO A 33 25.76 35.59 3.03
N TRP A 34 25.31 34.74 3.97
CA TRP A 34 23.89 34.56 4.30
C TRP A 34 23.35 35.60 5.32
N TYR A 35 24.21 36.38 5.96
CA TYR A 35 23.86 37.29 7.06
C TYR A 35 22.83 38.35 6.64
N ASN A 36 23.11 39.05 5.54
CA ASN A 36 22.23 40.10 4.99
C ASN A 36 20.85 39.52 4.59
N ILE A 37 20.83 38.28 4.09
CA ILE A 37 19.60 37.59 3.69
C ILE A 37 18.76 37.26 4.92
N MET A 38 19.35 36.69 5.97
CA MET A 38 18.63 36.40 7.23
C MET A 38 18.16 37.66 7.96
N GLN A 39 18.87 38.77 7.83
CA GLN A 39 18.40 40.06 8.36
C GLN A 39 17.15 40.55 7.61
N SER A 40 17.05 40.32 6.30
CA SER A 40 15.89 40.68 5.50
C SER A 40 14.69 39.73 5.67
N VAL A 41 14.96 38.45 5.92
CA VAL A 41 13.93 37.41 6.10
C VAL A 41 14.16 36.72 7.46
N PRO A 42 13.58 37.26 8.55
CA PRO A 42 13.71 36.66 9.86
C PRO A 42 13.00 35.30 9.91
N PRO A 43 13.50 34.33 10.71
CA PRO A 43 12.84 33.04 10.89
C PRO A 43 11.46 33.20 11.54
N ALA A 44 10.51 32.34 11.16
CA ALA A 44 9.17 32.32 11.75
C ALA A 44 9.20 31.88 13.22
N GLU A 45 8.13 32.22 13.96
CA GLU A 45 7.95 31.75 15.33
C GLU A 45 7.83 30.22 15.37
N THR A 46 8.61 29.59 16.26
CA THR A 46 8.65 28.14 16.43
C THR A 46 8.30 27.77 17.86
N LEU A 47 7.90 26.51 18.10
CA LEU A 47 7.53 25.95 19.41
C LEU A 47 6.27 26.53 20.08
N VAL A 48 5.44 27.31 19.36
CA VAL A 48 4.12 27.71 19.85
C VAL A 48 3.06 26.69 19.43
N ARG A 49 2.28 26.20 20.41
CA ARG A 49 1.12 25.36 20.14
C ARG A 49 -0.09 26.24 19.85
N THR A 50 -0.47 26.34 18.58
CA THR A 50 -1.65 27.09 18.16
C THR A 50 -2.93 26.27 18.31
N VAL A 51 -4.08 26.94 18.42
CA VAL A 51 -5.38 26.28 18.42
C VAL A 51 -5.68 25.79 17.00
N THR A 52 -5.95 24.50 16.86
CA THR A 52 -6.19 23.88 15.54
C THR A 52 -7.58 24.22 14.99
N PRO A 53 -7.75 24.33 13.66
CA PRO A 53 -9.07 24.49 13.03
C PRO A 53 -10.03 23.38 13.45
N ARG A 54 -11.28 23.75 13.74
CA ARG A 54 -12.30 22.81 14.22
C ARG A 54 -13.17 22.35 13.05
N HIS A 55 -13.09 21.06 12.72
CA HIS A 55 -13.97 20.41 11.74
C HIS A 55 -15.29 19.94 12.38
N ARG A 56 -15.30 19.72 13.70
CA ARG A 56 -16.50 19.32 14.46
C ARG A 56 -16.83 20.35 15.54
N ALA A 57 -18.12 20.59 15.72
CA ALA A 57 -18.62 21.38 16.83
C ALA A 57 -18.13 20.78 18.17
N PRO A 58 -17.61 21.59 19.10
CA PRO A 58 -17.21 21.11 20.42
C PRO A 58 -18.42 20.57 21.17
N ASN A 59 -18.19 19.64 22.11
CA ASN A 59 -19.25 19.19 22.99
C ASN A 59 -19.61 20.30 23.98
N GLU A 60 -20.80 20.87 23.84
CA GLU A 60 -21.30 21.98 24.68
C GLU A 60 -21.35 21.63 26.17
N LYS A 61 -21.50 20.34 26.51
CA LYS A 61 -21.56 19.85 27.89
C LYS A 61 -20.19 19.70 28.55
N ALA A 62 -19.10 19.81 27.79
CA ALA A 62 -17.75 19.61 28.30
C ALA A 62 -17.21 20.89 28.94
N THR A 63 -17.18 20.94 30.27
CA THR A 63 -16.69 22.10 31.04
C THR A 63 -15.17 22.24 31.05
N LYS A 64 -14.42 21.14 30.87
CA LYS A 64 -12.94 21.12 30.81
C LYS A 64 -12.46 20.26 29.63
N PRO A 65 -12.48 20.77 28.39
CA PRO A 65 -12.09 20.01 27.22
C PRO A 65 -10.57 19.74 27.22
N LYS A 66 -10.19 18.46 27.19
CA LYS A 66 -8.80 18.03 26.98
C LYS A 66 -8.47 18.09 25.49
N ASN A 67 -7.18 18.14 25.15
CA ASN A 67 -6.67 18.06 23.77
C ASN A 67 -7.04 19.23 22.84
N MET A 68 -7.13 20.46 23.36
CA MET A 68 -7.47 21.65 22.55
C MET A 68 -6.48 21.94 21.42
N TYR A 69 -5.20 21.65 21.66
CA TYR A 69 -4.10 21.84 20.70
C TYR A 69 -3.88 20.63 19.78
N ARG A 70 -4.68 19.57 19.92
CA ARG A 70 -4.54 18.36 19.11
C ARG A 70 -5.31 18.52 17.80
N PRO A 71 -4.70 18.28 16.63
CA PRO A 71 -5.41 18.26 15.36
C PRO A 71 -6.59 17.28 15.37
N GLN A 72 -7.73 17.73 14.84
CA GLN A 72 -8.93 16.90 14.72
C GLN A 72 -8.82 15.96 13.52
N LYS A 73 -9.42 14.77 13.62
CA LYS A 73 -9.58 13.87 12.47
C LYS A 73 -10.60 14.48 11.50
N ILE A 74 -10.27 14.47 10.22
CA ILE A 74 -11.14 14.96 9.15
C ILE A 74 -12.10 13.84 8.76
N PHE A 75 -13.39 14.14 8.72
CA PHE A 75 -14.44 13.20 8.33
C PHE A 75 -15.37 13.86 7.32
N TYR A 76 -15.71 13.11 6.29
CA TYR A 76 -16.60 13.53 5.23
C TYR A 76 -17.86 12.65 5.18
N VAL A 77 -18.94 13.15 4.58
CA VAL A 77 -20.19 12.36 4.44
C VAL A 77 -19.96 11.21 3.45
N GLU A 78 -19.11 11.46 2.47
CA GLU A 78 -18.60 10.57 1.44
C GLU A 78 -17.95 9.32 2.03
N ASP A 79 -17.30 9.41 3.20
CA ASP A 79 -16.63 8.27 3.85
C ASP A 79 -17.65 7.20 4.26
N LYS A 80 -18.84 7.62 4.69
CA LYS A 80 -19.94 6.71 4.99
C LYS A 80 -20.44 6.01 3.72
N LEU A 81 -20.57 6.76 2.62
CA LEU A 81 -21.02 6.25 1.32
C LEU A 81 -20.00 5.26 0.72
N ARG A 82 -18.71 5.56 0.81
CA ARG A 82 -17.62 4.65 0.43
C ARG A 82 -17.71 3.35 1.20
N THR A 83 -17.85 3.45 2.52
CA THR A 83 -17.94 2.29 3.41
C THR A 83 -19.12 1.40 3.04
N THR A 84 -20.30 1.97 2.72
CA THR A 84 -21.45 1.19 2.28
C THR A 84 -21.21 0.55 0.91
N PHE A 85 -20.65 1.29 -0.05
CA PHE A 85 -20.45 0.79 -1.41
C PHE A 85 -19.46 -0.38 -1.47
N TYR A 86 -18.30 -0.26 -0.83
CA TYR A 86 -17.26 -1.30 -0.86
C TYR A 86 -17.60 -2.52 0.02
N LYS A 87 -18.51 -2.38 0.98
CA LYS A 87 -19.09 -3.53 1.69
C LYS A 87 -19.99 -4.35 0.78
N ASP A 88 -20.82 -3.69 0.00
CA ASP A 88 -21.71 -4.35 -0.96
C ASP A 88 -20.95 -4.93 -2.17
N HIS A 89 -19.80 -4.32 -2.53
CA HIS A 89 -18.98 -4.70 -3.68
C HIS A 89 -17.51 -4.99 -3.29
N PRO A 90 -17.23 -6.10 -2.57
CA PRO A 90 -15.86 -6.41 -2.15
C PRO A 90 -14.89 -6.54 -3.33
N TRP A 91 -15.35 -7.10 -4.45
CA TRP A 91 -14.53 -7.32 -5.64
C TRP A 91 -14.18 -6.05 -6.43
N GLU A 92 -14.82 -4.91 -6.15
CA GLU A 92 -14.35 -3.63 -6.69
C GLU A 92 -13.00 -3.21 -6.06
N LEU A 93 -12.65 -3.72 -4.88
CA LEU A 93 -11.33 -3.51 -4.27
C LEU A 93 -10.22 -4.30 -4.97
N ALA A 94 -10.55 -5.39 -5.66
CA ALA A 94 -9.58 -6.16 -6.44
C ALA A 94 -9.17 -5.44 -7.73
N ARG A 95 -9.92 -4.42 -8.16
CA ARG A 95 -9.56 -3.61 -9.32
C ARG A 95 -8.43 -2.63 -8.94
N PRO A 96 -7.27 -2.68 -9.62
CA PRO A 96 -6.16 -1.81 -9.28
C PRO A 96 -6.53 -0.35 -9.53
N ARG A 97 -6.18 0.52 -8.57
CA ARG A 97 -6.44 1.95 -8.62
C ARG A 97 -5.14 2.72 -8.44
N VAL A 98 -4.88 3.66 -9.35
CA VAL A 98 -3.77 4.61 -9.22
C VAL A 98 -4.21 5.72 -8.26
N ILE A 99 -3.42 5.95 -7.21
CA ILE A 99 -3.65 7.00 -6.20
C ILE A 99 -2.68 8.17 -6.39
N LEU A 100 -1.67 8.00 -7.24
CA LEU A 100 -0.74 9.06 -7.59
C LEU A 100 -1.49 10.12 -8.40
N GLU A 101 -1.59 11.31 -7.82
CA GLU A 101 -2.17 12.49 -8.47
C GLU A 101 -1.21 12.98 -9.56
N SER A 102 -1.75 13.41 -10.70
CA SER A 102 -0.93 14.03 -11.77
C SER A 102 -0.68 15.51 -11.45
N ASP A 103 -1.71 16.34 -11.61
CA ASP A 103 -1.65 17.80 -11.35
C ASP A 103 -2.38 18.22 -10.07
N GLY A 104 -3.12 17.29 -9.44
CA GLY A 104 -3.99 17.56 -8.29
C GLY A 104 -5.22 18.44 -8.61
N LYS A 105 -5.49 18.69 -9.90
CA LYS A 105 -6.59 19.53 -10.39
C LYS A 105 -7.72 18.73 -11.04
N ASP A 106 -7.69 17.42 -10.92
CA ASP A 106 -8.64 16.50 -11.58
C ASP A 106 -10.09 16.80 -11.21
N TYR A 107 -10.32 17.29 -9.97
CA TYR A 107 -11.64 17.69 -9.49
C TYR A 107 -12.29 18.83 -10.30
N GLN A 108 -11.51 19.68 -10.97
CA GLN A 108 -12.03 20.84 -11.70
C GLN A 108 -12.75 20.45 -13.00
N HIS A 109 -12.37 19.33 -13.59
CA HIS A 109 -12.92 18.83 -14.84
C HIS A 109 -14.11 17.86 -14.64
N CYS A 110 -14.44 17.58 -13.38
CA CYS A 110 -15.50 16.65 -13.02
C CYS A 110 -16.86 17.35 -12.96
N ASP A 111 -17.75 17.00 -13.89
CA ASP A 111 -19.14 17.44 -13.87
C ASP A 111 -20.05 16.26 -13.57
N TRP A 112 -20.38 16.10 -12.30
CA TRP A 112 -21.25 15.03 -11.80
C TRP A 112 -22.72 15.17 -12.19
N SER A 113 -23.10 16.19 -12.97
CA SER A 113 -24.46 16.33 -13.53
C SER A 113 -24.69 15.43 -14.76
N LYS A 114 -23.65 15.19 -15.56
CA LYS A 114 -23.72 14.47 -16.84
C LYS A 114 -23.75 12.95 -16.67
N GLY A 115 -23.21 12.44 -15.57
CA GLY A 115 -23.23 11.01 -15.25
C GLY A 115 -21.98 10.53 -14.50
N LEU A 116 -21.74 9.22 -14.55
CA LEU A 116 -20.61 8.56 -13.89
C LEU A 116 -19.31 8.60 -14.69
N ARG A 117 -19.39 8.63 -16.03
CA ARG A 117 -18.20 8.74 -16.89
C ARG A 117 -17.71 10.18 -16.83
N GLN A 118 -16.50 10.37 -16.31
CA GLN A 118 -15.82 11.65 -16.26
C GLN A 118 -14.57 11.60 -17.13
N PRO A 119 -14.16 12.73 -17.73
CA PRO A 119 -12.90 12.76 -18.46
C PRO A 119 -11.74 12.50 -17.50
N ASN A 120 -10.73 11.77 -17.97
CA ASN A 120 -9.47 11.50 -17.24
C ASN A 120 -9.60 10.75 -15.91
N ILE A 121 -10.79 10.29 -15.53
CA ILE A 121 -11.00 9.50 -14.31
C ILE A 121 -11.56 8.13 -14.69
N PRO A 122 -10.92 7.03 -14.24
CA PRO A 122 -11.45 5.70 -14.51
C PRO A 122 -12.75 5.46 -13.73
N LEU A 123 -13.64 4.66 -14.34
CA LEU A 123 -14.87 4.23 -13.70
C LEU A 123 -14.56 3.42 -12.43
N THR A 124 -14.88 4.00 -11.28
CA THR A 124 -14.55 3.49 -9.93
C THR A 124 -15.70 3.72 -8.97
N GLY A 125 -15.64 3.09 -7.79
CA GLY A 125 -16.60 3.35 -6.70
C GLY A 125 -16.64 4.82 -6.26
N GLU A 126 -15.54 5.57 -6.41
CA GLU A 126 -15.51 7.01 -6.12
C GLU A 126 -16.46 7.80 -7.04
N CYS A 127 -16.57 7.40 -8.32
CA CYS A 127 -17.51 8.03 -9.26
C CYS A 127 -18.95 7.85 -8.79
N VAL A 128 -19.28 6.67 -8.26
CA VAL A 128 -20.60 6.35 -7.71
C VAL A 128 -20.91 7.20 -6.50
N VAL A 129 -19.95 7.34 -5.58
CA VAL A 129 -20.09 8.14 -4.35
C VAL A 129 -20.29 9.62 -4.67
N GLN A 130 -19.50 10.17 -5.59
CA GLN A 130 -19.61 11.58 -5.96
C GLN A 130 -20.92 11.90 -6.69
N ARG A 131 -21.33 11.04 -7.63
CA ARG A 131 -22.64 11.16 -8.28
C ARG A 131 -23.78 11.03 -7.28
N GLN A 132 -23.69 10.10 -6.33
CA GLN A 132 -24.70 9.93 -5.28
C GLN A 132 -24.80 11.19 -4.43
N LEU A 133 -23.65 11.76 -4.04
CA LEU A 133 -23.59 13.00 -3.29
C LEU A 133 -24.18 14.18 -4.07
N TRP A 134 -23.92 14.25 -5.37
CA TRP A 134 -24.48 15.27 -6.26
C TRP A 134 -26.01 15.17 -6.32
N LEU A 135 -26.57 13.97 -6.51
CA LEU A 135 -28.02 13.74 -6.49
C LEU A 135 -28.65 14.11 -5.14
N MET A 136 -27.95 13.84 -4.04
CA MET A 136 -28.41 14.21 -2.70
C MET A 136 -28.40 15.73 -2.49
N LYS A 137 -27.41 16.45 -3.01
CA LYS A 137 -27.27 17.91 -2.83
C LYS A 137 -28.22 18.69 -3.75
N ASN A 138 -28.27 18.33 -5.04
CA ASN A 138 -28.98 19.10 -6.05
C ASN A 138 -30.45 18.69 -6.14
N GLU A 139 -30.71 17.38 -6.32
CA GLU A 139 -32.07 16.84 -6.49
C GLU A 139 -32.76 16.52 -5.15
N LYS A 140 -32.04 16.66 -4.02
CA LYS A 140 -32.53 16.39 -2.66
C LYS A 140 -33.13 14.98 -2.50
N LEU A 141 -32.61 14.02 -3.25
CA LEU A 141 -33.05 12.62 -3.15
C LEU A 141 -32.62 12.01 -1.81
N ARG A 142 -33.44 11.08 -1.30
CA ARG A 142 -33.06 10.25 -0.15
C ARG A 142 -31.83 9.42 -0.51
N MET A 143 -30.93 9.26 0.45
CA MET A 143 -29.65 8.53 0.30
C MET A 143 -29.79 7.18 -0.41
N GLN A 144 -30.81 6.38 -0.07
CA GLN A 144 -31.08 5.07 -0.67
C GLN A 144 -31.49 5.17 -2.14
N LYS A 145 -32.45 6.06 -2.48
CA LYS A 145 -32.89 6.25 -3.86
C LYS A 145 -31.75 6.77 -4.74
N ALA A 146 -30.95 7.70 -4.23
CA ALA A 146 -29.75 8.17 -4.93
C ALA A 146 -28.75 7.01 -5.17
N TYR A 147 -28.54 6.16 -4.16
CA TYR A 147 -27.68 4.98 -4.28
C TYR A 147 -28.17 3.99 -5.34
N ASP A 148 -29.47 3.68 -5.38
CA ASP A 148 -30.03 2.72 -6.33
C ASP A 148 -29.95 3.23 -7.78
N ILE A 149 -30.05 4.54 -8.00
CA ILE A 149 -29.89 5.15 -9.32
C ILE A 149 -28.44 5.03 -9.76
N THR A 150 -27.49 5.49 -8.94
CA THR A 150 -26.07 5.48 -9.32
C THR A 150 -25.52 4.06 -9.46
N ARG A 151 -25.98 3.13 -8.63
CA ARG A 151 -25.60 1.72 -8.71
C ARG A 151 -26.04 1.09 -10.04
N ARG A 152 -27.27 1.36 -10.50
CA ARG A 152 -27.76 0.85 -11.81
C ARG A 152 -26.98 1.46 -12.97
N GLU A 153 -26.70 2.76 -12.93
CA GLU A 153 -25.84 3.41 -13.93
C GLU A 153 -24.44 2.77 -13.95
N PHE A 154 -23.87 2.49 -12.78
CA PHE A 154 -22.56 1.86 -12.63
C PHE A 154 -22.52 0.45 -13.23
N TYR A 155 -23.55 -0.35 -12.95
CA TYR A 155 -23.67 -1.71 -13.49
C TYR A 155 -23.77 -1.73 -15.00
N ARG A 156 -24.56 -0.82 -15.58
CA ARG A 156 -24.67 -0.70 -17.04
C ARG A 156 -23.31 -0.43 -17.68
N LEU A 157 -22.54 0.52 -17.12
CA LEU A 157 -21.21 0.86 -17.64
C LEU A 157 -20.20 -0.27 -17.44
N ARG A 158 -20.24 -0.97 -16.31
CA ARG A 158 -19.37 -2.13 -16.07
C ARG A 158 -19.67 -3.28 -17.03
N GLN A 159 -20.94 -3.52 -17.30
CA GLN A 159 -21.37 -4.52 -18.28
C GLN A 159 -20.90 -4.15 -19.70
N GLU A 160 -21.05 -2.87 -20.08
CA GLU A 160 -20.55 -2.35 -21.35
C GLU A 160 -19.05 -2.60 -21.51
N GLU A 161 -18.23 -2.25 -20.50
CA GLU A 161 -16.78 -2.50 -20.52
C GLU A 161 -16.42 -4.00 -20.62
N GLU A 162 -17.21 -4.89 -20.02
CA GLU A 162 -16.95 -6.34 -20.08
C GLU A 162 -17.29 -6.92 -21.45
N ILE A 163 -18.43 -6.52 -22.01
CA ILE A 163 -18.87 -6.91 -23.35
C ILE A 163 -17.86 -6.40 -24.38
N GLU A 164 -17.45 -5.13 -24.29
CA GLU A 164 -16.48 -4.52 -25.18
C GLU A 164 -15.17 -5.32 -25.22
N ARG A 165 -14.61 -5.67 -24.06
CA ARG A 165 -13.39 -6.50 -24.01
C ARG A 165 -13.58 -7.88 -24.64
N ARG A 166 -14.74 -8.51 -24.43
CA ARG A 166 -15.04 -9.84 -24.98
C ARG A 166 -15.16 -9.80 -26.50
N VAL A 167 -15.95 -8.87 -27.01
CA VAL A 167 -16.19 -8.68 -28.44
C VAL A 167 -14.89 -8.31 -29.15
N ALA A 168 -14.09 -7.39 -28.59
CA ALA A 168 -12.80 -7.01 -29.18
C ALA A 168 -11.83 -8.19 -29.33
N LEU A 169 -11.81 -9.11 -28.35
CA LEU A 169 -10.99 -10.33 -28.43
C LEU A 169 -11.53 -11.31 -29.49
N GLU A 170 -12.85 -11.45 -29.61
CA GLU A 170 -13.48 -12.31 -30.60
C GLU A 170 -13.24 -11.80 -32.02
N GLU A 171 -13.47 -10.50 -32.25
CA GLU A 171 -13.22 -9.84 -33.53
C GLU A 171 -11.76 -9.96 -33.94
N ALA A 172 -10.82 -9.73 -33.01
CA ALA A 172 -9.40 -9.88 -33.26
C ALA A 172 -9.03 -11.32 -33.66
N LYS A 173 -9.58 -12.33 -32.99
CA LYS A 173 -9.36 -13.73 -33.36
C LYS A 173 -9.97 -14.07 -34.71
N HIS A 174 -11.16 -13.53 -34.99
CA HIS A 174 -11.84 -13.76 -36.26
C HIS A 174 -11.03 -13.21 -37.45
N VAL A 175 -10.34 -12.08 -37.28
CA VAL A 175 -9.43 -11.53 -38.31
C VAL A 175 -8.03 -12.19 -38.33
N GLY A 176 -7.83 -13.27 -37.56
CA GLY A 176 -6.60 -14.04 -37.54
C GLY A 176 -5.51 -13.52 -36.59
N ALA A 177 -5.82 -12.63 -35.66
CA ALA A 177 -4.87 -12.23 -34.62
C ALA A 177 -4.67 -13.38 -33.62
N TYR A 178 -3.41 -13.69 -33.32
CA TYR A 178 -3.04 -14.66 -32.29
C TYR A 178 -2.57 -13.93 -31.03
N PHE A 179 -2.94 -14.47 -29.88
CA PHE A 179 -2.52 -13.97 -28.57
C PHE A 179 -1.57 -14.98 -27.91
N GLY A 180 -0.68 -14.48 -27.04
CA GLY A 180 0.17 -15.35 -26.23
C GLY A 180 -0.61 -16.13 -25.17
N LYS A 181 0.11 -16.65 -24.17
CA LYS A 181 -0.50 -17.37 -23.03
C LYS A 181 -1.56 -16.52 -22.35
N SER A 182 -2.71 -17.13 -22.06
CA SER A 182 -3.78 -16.44 -21.32
C SER A 182 -3.36 -16.23 -19.87
N ARG A 183 -4.06 -15.35 -19.15
CA ARG A 183 -3.80 -15.15 -17.73
C ARG A 183 -4.03 -16.43 -16.91
N ILE A 184 -4.98 -17.26 -17.32
CA ILE A 184 -5.25 -18.56 -16.67
C ILE A 184 -4.06 -19.51 -16.88
N ASP A 185 -3.52 -19.58 -18.10
CA ASP A 185 -2.35 -20.42 -18.38
C ASP A 185 -1.13 -19.96 -17.57
N VAL A 186 -0.90 -18.64 -17.47
CA VAL A 186 0.17 -18.09 -16.64
C VAL A 186 -0.05 -18.44 -15.17
N SER A 187 -1.28 -18.35 -14.68
CA SER A 187 -1.63 -18.75 -13.31
C SER A 187 -1.33 -20.23 -13.05
N HIS A 188 -1.77 -21.14 -13.92
CA HIS A 188 -1.46 -22.57 -13.78
C HIS A 188 0.04 -22.85 -13.75
N THR A 189 0.82 -22.18 -14.62
CA THR A 189 2.28 -22.38 -14.61
C THR A 189 2.96 -21.92 -13.32
N LEU A 190 2.37 -20.95 -12.61
CA LEU A 190 2.86 -20.50 -11.30
C LEU A 190 2.41 -21.45 -10.20
N GLU A 191 1.17 -21.93 -10.24
CA GLU A 191 0.62 -22.91 -9.30
C GLU A 191 1.41 -24.23 -9.35
N ASP A 192 1.71 -24.72 -10.55
CA ASP A 192 2.50 -25.94 -10.74
C ASP A 192 3.89 -25.80 -10.12
N ARG A 193 4.53 -24.64 -10.29
CA ARG A 193 5.86 -24.36 -9.70
C ARG A 193 5.82 -24.41 -8.18
N GLU A 194 4.83 -23.79 -7.56
CA GLU A 194 4.69 -23.82 -6.10
C GLU A 194 4.26 -25.19 -5.59
N PHE A 195 3.47 -25.93 -6.38
CA PHE A 195 3.10 -27.31 -6.05
C PHE A 195 4.32 -28.24 -6.02
N GLU A 196 5.23 -28.13 -6.99
CA GLU A 196 6.48 -28.90 -6.98
C GLU A 196 7.36 -28.53 -5.76
N ASN A 197 7.45 -27.24 -5.42
CA ASN A 197 8.14 -26.80 -4.20
C ASN A 197 7.53 -27.44 -2.95
N TRP A 198 6.20 -27.42 -2.86
CA TRP A 198 5.45 -28.04 -1.75
C TRP A 198 5.65 -29.55 -1.70
N LYS A 199 5.69 -30.24 -2.85
CA LYS A 199 5.91 -31.69 -2.93
C LYS A 199 7.25 -32.09 -2.34
N ILE A 200 8.32 -31.34 -2.66
CA ILE A 200 9.66 -31.58 -2.08
C ILE A 200 9.64 -31.36 -0.57
N TRP A 201 8.97 -30.30 -0.09
CA TRP A 201 8.84 -30.05 1.35
C TRP A 201 8.05 -31.15 2.05
N ALA A 202 6.90 -31.54 1.49
CA ALA A 202 6.02 -32.57 2.03
C ALA A 202 6.75 -33.91 2.11
N GLY A 203 7.52 -34.29 1.08
CA GLY A 203 8.34 -35.50 1.10
C GLY A 203 9.34 -35.53 2.27
N LYS A 204 10.06 -34.41 2.49
CA LYS A 204 10.99 -34.30 3.63
C LYS A 204 10.29 -34.34 4.98
N GLU A 205 9.11 -33.73 5.08
CA GLU A 205 8.35 -33.73 6.33
C GLU A 205 7.76 -35.12 6.61
N THR A 206 7.31 -35.85 5.58
CA THR A 206 6.89 -37.25 5.74
C THR A 206 8.06 -38.13 6.16
N GLU A 207 9.23 -38.02 5.53
CA GLU A 207 10.44 -38.76 5.94
C GLU A 207 10.82 -38.47 7.39
N ARG A 208 10.78 -37.19 7.80
CA ARG A 208 11.02 -36.78 9.19
C ARG A 208 9.99 -37.39 10.15
N GLN A 209 8.72 -37.36 9.78
CA GLN A 209 7.64 -37.90 10.62
C GLN A 209 7.76 -39.42 10.76
N GLU A 210 8.13 -40.12 9.70
CA GLU A 210 8.41 -41.55 9.73
C GLU A 210 9.64 -41.89 10.56
N ALA A 211 10.71 -41.11 10.45
CA ALA A 211 11.90 -41.25 11.29
C ALA A 211 11.58 -41.02 12.78
N SER A 212 10.77 -40.01 13.10
CA SER A 212 10.27 -39.77 14.47
C SER A 212 9.45 -40.94 14.98
N ARG A 213 8.51 -41.44 14.17
CA ARG A 213 7.68 -42.62 14.51
C ARG A 213 8.55 -43.86 14.73
N ASN A 214 9.57 -44.07 13.90
CA ASN A 214 10.48 -45.20 14.05
C ASN A 214 11.30 -45.08 15.34
N SER A 215 11.79 -43.86 15.65
CA SER A 215 12.50 -43.61 16.91
C SER A 215 11.61 -43.74 18.17
N GLU A 216 10.30 -43.50 18.05
CA GLU A 216 9.34 -43.73 19.13
C GLU A 216 9.02 -45.22 19.34
N ILE A 217 9.24 -46.06 18.33
CA ILE A 217 8.99 -47.51 18.38
C ILE A 217 10.23 -48.29 18.91
N GLU A 218 11.44 -47.74 18.80
CA GLU A 218 12.70 -48.42 19.17
C GLU A 218 13.19 -48.23 20.63
N ASP A 219 12.35 -47.80 21.58
CA ASP A 219 12.74 -47.73 23.00
C ASP A 219 11.71 -48.38 23.93
N PHE A 220 11.41 -49.66 23.71
CA PHE A 220 10.88 -50.53 24.76
C PHE A 220 11.37 -51.98 24.59
N GLY A 221 12.68 -52.16 24.77
CA GLY A 221 13.30 -53.36 25.35
C GLY A 221 13.11 -54.69 24.63
N LEU A 222 14.12 -55.08 23.87
CA LEU A 222 14.61 -56.46 23.83
C LEU A 222 16.14 -56.39 23.68
N GLU A 223 16.82 -56.37 24.83
CA GLU A 223 18.12 -57.03 24.96
C GLU A 223 17.91 -58.47 24.49
N ASP A 224 18.55 -58.88 23.39
CA ASP A 224 18.97 -60.26 23.23
C ASP A 224 20.12 -60.38 22.21
N VAL A 225 21.28 -60.74 22.78
CA VAL A 225 22.17 -61.82 22.35
C VAL A 225 22.85 -61.71 20.98
N GLU A 226 24.19 -61.61 21.06
CA GLU A 226 25.16 -61.94 20.03
C GLU A 226 24.85 -63.29 19.36
N GLU A 227 24.68 -63.32 18.04
CA GLU A 227 25.01 -64.51 17.25
C GLU A 227 25.39 -64.13 15.80
N ASP A 228 26.62 -64.48 15.46
CA ASP A 228 27.28 -64.34 14.16
C ASP A 228 26.55 -65.09 13.03
N VAL A 229 26.36 -64.43 11.87
CA VAL A 229 26.39 -65.12 10.56
C VAL A 229 27.07 -64.22 9.52
N ALA A 230 28.11 -64.79 8.91
CA ALA A 230 29.05 -64.16 7.98
C ALA A 230 28.56 -64.06 6.52
N GLU A 231 29.18 -63.10 5.82
CA GLU A 231 29.53 -63.02 4.39
C GLU A 231 28.49 -63.35 3.30
N ASP A 232 28.10 -62.33 2.51
CA ASP A 232 28.47 -62.24 1.08
C ASP A 232 28.02 -60.91 0.44
N ALA A 233 28.92 -60.31 -0.37
CA ALA A 233 28.69 -59.48 -1.57
C ALA A 233 29.59 -58.23 -1.67
N GLU A 234 30.46 -58.25 -2.68
CA GLU A 234 31.45 -57.25 -3.08
C GLU A 234 30.91 -55.86 -3.48
N PRO A 235 31.79 -54.82 -3.54
CA PRO A 235 31.43 -53.45 -3.87
C PRO A 235 31.53 -53.10 -5.38
N GLU A 236 30.41 -52.74 -5.99
CA GLU A 236 30.34 -51.91 -7.20
C GLU A 236 29.69 -50.56 -6.81
N GLY A 237 30.01 -49.37 -7.29
CA GLY A 237 30.86 -48.92 -8.37
C GLY A 237 30.51 -47.45 -8.61
N LYS A 238 31.52 -46.58 -8.48
CA LYS A 238 31.65 -45.24 -9.09
C LYS A 238 30.56 -44.17 -8.87
N ALA A 239 30.98 -43.13 -8.16
CA ALA A 239 30.45 -41.78 -8.26
C ALA A 239 30.61 -41.22 -9.68
N GLU A 240 29.54 -40.65 -10.23
CA GLU A 240 29.60 -39.72 -11.36
C GLU A 240 29.13 -38.35 -10.88
N ALA A 241 30.06 -37.40 -10.87
CA ALA A 241 29.86 -36.02 -10.49
C ALA A 241 29.11 -35.26 -11.60
N ALA A 242 27.97 -34.66 -11.26
CA ALA A 242 27.30 -33.71 -12.14
C ALA A 242 28.07 -32.37 -12.13
N GLU A 243 28.87 -32.20 -13.18
CA GLU A 243 29.57 -30.96 -13.52
C GLU A 243 28.56 -29.87 -13.93
N GLY A 244 28.48 -28.81 -13.13
CA GLY A 244 27.66 -27.64 -13.44
C GLY A 244 28.21 -26.87 -14.64
N LYS A 245 27.43 -26.78 -15.72
CA LYS A 245 27.65 -25.78 -16.77
C LYS A 245 26.84 -24.52 -16.49
N LYS A 246 27.59 -23.49 -16.10
CA LYS A 246 27.24 -22.08 -16.06
C LYS A 246 27.04 -21.55 -17.49
N SER A 247 26.03 -20.71 -17.66
CA SER A 247 25.70 -19.98 -18.90
C SER A 247 26.86 -19.18 -19.48
N PRO A 248 26.72 -18.76 -20.75
CA PRO A 248 26.52 -17.33 -21.02
C PRO A 248 25.08 -17.00 -21.43
#